data_AF-A0A251TW40-F1
#
_entry.id   AF-A0A251TW40-F1
#
_cell.length_a   1.000
_cell.length_b   1.000
_cell.length_c   1.000
_cell.angle_alpha   90.00
_cell.angle_beta   90.00
_cell.angle_gamma   90.00
#
_symmetry.space_group_name_H-M   'P 1'
#
loop_
_entity.id
_entity.type
_entity.pdbx_description
1 polymer ?
#
loop_
_entity_poly.entity_id
_entity_poly.type
_entity_poly.pdbx_seq_one_letter_code
_entity_poly.pdbx_strand_id
1 'polypeptide(L)'
;MTSSSPPNPPPATPSSLTETLTLILSNTTNNPTTSSISQFIPYLTPTVIHSIIQSKTLKSHPQILLHFFKFSLIHAPNFSIGSPTTLPSFFTLLQTLFAHNKYSDAKTLLVDFIAADTRRLLLRRILHPARDMPRHSKALYDTAIGAYVQTGNPSFAMIVFRRMKRLRICPKLITCNTLINSLIIGPRF
;
A
#
# COMPACT_ATOMS: atom_id res chain seq x y z
N MET A 1 16.23 6.26 -51.09
CA MET A 1 15.14 5.39 -50.61
C MET A 1 15.61 4.66 -49.37
N THR A 2 15.31 5.19 -48.19
CA THR A 2 15.51 4.50 -46.91
C THR A 2 14.28 4.77 -46.07
N SER A 3 13.39 3.79 -46.04
CA SER A 3 12.26 3.69 -45.14
C SER A 3 12.77 3.31 -43.75
N SER A 4 12.45 4.09 -42.73
CA SER A 4 12.48 3.60 -41.35
C SER A 4 11.34 4.23 -40.57
N SER A 5 10.42 3.33 -40.23
CA SER A 5 9.17 3.35 -39.48
C SER A 5 8.82 4.60 -38.64
N PRO A 6 7.54 5.00 -38.63
CA PRO A 6 7.04 6.00 -37.70
C PRO A 6 7.11 5.47 -36.25
N PRO A 7 7.29 6.36 -35.25
CA PRO A 7 7.22 5.98 -33.85
C PRO A 7 5.81 5.45 -33.55
N ASN A 8 5.74 4.31 -32.86
CA ASN A 8 4.49 3.70 -32.39
C ASN A 8 3.57 4.77 -31.76
N PRO A 9 2.27 4.80 -32.11
CA PRO A 9 1.32 5.70 -31.48
C PRO A 9 1.17 5.35 -29.99
N PRO A 10 1.02 6.35 -29.10
CA PRO A 10 0.76 6.10 -27.69
C PRO A 10 -0.54 5.31 -27.50
N PRO A 11 -0.63 4.37 -26.53
CA PRO A 11 -1.86 3.62 -26.31
C PRO A 11 -2.98 4.55 -25.86
N ALA A 12 -4.02 4.67 -26.69
CA ALA A 12 -5.10 5.65 -26.54
C ALA A 12 -6.15 5.32 -25.46
N THR A 13 -5.95 4.27 -24.64
CA THR A 13 -6.92 3.89 -23.61
C THR A 13 -6.25 3.41 -22.31
N PRO A 14 -6.71 3.85 -21.13
CA PRO A 14 -6.17 3.42 -19.84
C PRO A 14 -6.31 1.91 -19.60
N SER A 15 -7.30 1.25 -20.21
CA SER A 15 -7.50 -0.20 -20.16
C SER A 15 -6.37 -0.97 -20.87
N SER A 16 -5.99 -0.57 -22.08
CA SER A 16 -4.91 -1.25 -22.84
C SER A 16 -3.55 -1.12 -22.16
N LEU A 17 -3.27 0.03 -21.52
CA LEU A 17 -2.07 0.26 -20.71
C LEU A 17 -2.02 -0.65 -19.47
N THR A 18 -3.14 -0.81 -18.77
CA THR A 18 -3.19 -1.69 -17.61
C THR A 18 -2.93 -3.14 -17.99
N GLU A 19 -3.48 -3.63 -19.11
CA GLU A 19 -3.26 -5.00 -19.58
C GLU A 19 -1.81 -5.25 -19.99
N THR A 20 -1.20 -4.34 -20.75
CA THR A 20 0.22 -4.45 -21.15
C THR A 20 1.15 -4.41 -19.94
N LEU A 21 0.96 -3.45 -19.02
CA LEU A 21 1.78 -3.40 -17.79
C LEU A 21 1.55 -4.62 -16.90
N THR A 22 0.32 -5.13 -16.80
CA THR A 22 0.03 -6.35 -16.03
C THR A 22 0.74 -7.56 -16.62
N LEU A 23 0.80 -7.67 -17.95
CA LEU A 23 1.46 -8.77 -18.66
C LEU A 23 3.00 -8.70 -18.53
N ILE A 24 3.57 -7.49 -18.64
CA ILE A 24 5.00 -7.25 -18.43
C ILE A 24 5.39 -7.61 -16.99
N LEU A 25 4.59 -7.19 -16.01
CA LEU A 25 4.82 -7.48 -14.60
C LEU A 25 4.63 -8.97 -14.27
N SER A 26 3.69 -9.68 -14.91
CA SER A 26 3.48 -11.11 -14.68
C SER A 26 4.59 -11.99 -15.27
N ASN A 27 5.20 -11.56 -16.39
CA ASN A 27 6.29 -12.30 -17.03
C ASN A 27 7.65 -12.09 -16.35
N THR A 28 7.76 -11.10 -15.46
CA THR A 28 9.00 -10.81 -14.78
C THR A 28 9.12 -11.62 -13.50
N THR A 29 9.94 -12.66 -13.51
CA THR A 29 9.93 -13.68 -12.45
C THR A 29 10.55 -13.24 -11.12
N ASN A 30 11.38 -12.21 -11.06
CA ASN A 30 12.02 -11.83 -9.78
C ASN A 30 12.36 -10.34 -9.59
N ASN A 31 12.45 -9.54 -10.64
CA ASN A 31 12.79 -8.12 -10.51
C ASN A 31 12.24 -7.33 -11.70
N PRO A 32 11.15 -6.56 -11.58
CA PRO A 32 10.57 -5.84 -12.71
C PRO A 32 11.66 -4.95 -13.31
N THR A 33 12.02 -5.18 -14.58
CA THR A 33 13.02 -4.36 -15.27
C THR A 33 12.49 -2.95 -15.33
N THR A 34 13.04 -2.10 -14.46
CA THR A 34 12.70 -0.67 -14.32
C THR A 34 12.79 0.06 -15.66
N SER A 35 13.57 -0.46 -16.62
CA SER A 35 13.68 0.01 -18.00
C SER A 35 12.41 -0.14 -18.85
N SER A 36 11.59 -1.17 -18.63
CA SER A 36 10.34 -1.36 -19.39
C SER A 36 9.22 -0.50 -18.83
N ILE A 37 9.21 -0.30 -17.51
CA ILE A 37 8.21 0.51 -16.81
C ILE A 37 8.54 2.01 -16.94
N SER A 38 9.82 2.37 -17.12
CA SER A 38 10.26 3.76 -17.22
C SER A 38 9.60 4.52 -18.38
N GLN A 39 9.37 3.83 -19.51
CA GLN A 39 8.72 4.41 -20.69
C GLN A 39 7.25 4.81 -20.41
N PHE A 40 6.61 4.19 -19.41
CA PHE A 40 5.22 4.45 -19.04
C PHE A 40 5.07 5.40 -17.84
N ILE A 41 6.18 5.89 -17.25
CA ILE A 41 6.17 6.84 -16.12
C ILE A 41 5.20 8.02 -16.31
N PRO A 42 5.20 8.76 -17.43
CA PRO A 42 4.34 9.93 -17.58
C PRO A 42 2.84 9.57 -17.63
N TYR A 43 2.49 8.32 -17.91
CA TYR A 43 1.12 7.83 -18.01
C TYR A 43 0.61 7.12 -16.74
N LEU A 44 1.47 6.96 -15.72
CA LEU A 44 1.11 6.37 -14.43
C LEU A 44 0.26 7.33 -13.60
N THR A 45 -1.05 7.31 -13.84
CA THR A 45 -2.03 8.00 -13.00
C THR A 45 -2.41 7.14 -11.79
N PRO A 46 -2.87 7.73 -10.66
CA PRO A 46 -3.27 6.97 -9.47
C PRO A 46 -4.33 5.89 -9.75
N THR A 47 -5.23 6.13 -10.71
CA THR A 47 -6.26 5.18 -11.14
C THR A 47 -5.68 3.97 -11.86
N VAL A 48 -4.73 4.18 -12.78
CA VAL A 48 -4.01 3.10 -13.48
C VAL A 48 -3.21 2.26 -12.49
N ILE A 49 -2.50 2.91 -11.55
CA ILE A 49 -1.75 2.23 -10.48
C ILE A 49 -2.69 1.36 -9.64
N HIS A 50 -3.86 1.90 -9.26
CA HIS A 50 -4.85 1.15 -8.49
C HIS A 50 -5.36 -0.08 -9.24
N SER A 51 -5.71 0.08 -10.52
CA SER A 51 -6.18 -1.02 -11.38
C SER A 51 -5.14 -2.13 -11.52
N ILE A 52 -3.86 -1.78 -11.68
CA ILE A 52 -2.75 -2.76 -11.77
C ILE A 52 -2.63 -3.52 -10.44
N ILE A 53 -2.63 -2.81 -9.31
CA ILE A 53 -2.50 -3.45 -7.98
C ILE A 53 -3.73 -4.31 -7.63
N GLN A 54 -4.91 -3.93 -8.09
CA GLN A 54 -6.14 -4.71 -7.91
C GLN A 54 -6.23 -5.94 -8.83
N SER A 55 -5.41 -6.00 -9.88
CA SER A 55 -5.41 -7.08 -10.88
C SER A 55 -5.24 -8.46 -10.23
N LYS A 56 -6.06 -9.42 -10.67
CA LYS A 56 -6.08 -10.78 -10.10
C LYS A 56 -4.78 -11.54 -10.34
N THR A 57 -4.13 -11.30 -11.47
CA THR A 57 -2.89 -12.00 -11.88
C THR A 57 -1.69 -11.65 -11.00
N LEU A 58 -1.65 -10.42 -10.48
CA LEU A 58 -0.54 -9.94 -9.67
C LEU A 58 -0.74 -10.22 -8.18
N LYS A 59 -1.95 -10.59 -7.75
CA LYS A 59 -2.21 -10.99 -6.35
C LYS A 59 -1.38 -12.18 -5.90
N SER A 60 -0.93 -13.06 -6.81
CA SER A 60 -0.03 -14.17 -6.49
C SER A 60 1.42 -13.74 -6.28
N HIS A 61 1.80 -12.52 -6.69
CA HIS A 61 3.18 -12.02 -6.68
C HIS A 61 3.31 -10.73 -5.82
N PRO A 62 3.20 -10.84 -4.49
CA PRO A 62 3.16 -9.67 -3.59
C PRO A 62 4.42 -8.79 -3.65
N GLN A 63 5.60 -9.37 -3.93
CA GLN A 63 6.87 -8.63 -3.98
C GLN A 63 6.97 -7.75 -5.22
N ILE A 64 6.49 -8.22 -6.37
CA ILE A 64 6.43 -7.43 -7.61
C ILE A 64 5.50 -6.23 -7.40
N LEU A 65 4.34 -6.45 -6.79
CA LEU A 65 3.41 -5.37 -6.45
C LEU A 65 4.01 -4.34 -5.49
N LEU A 66 4.75 -4.80 -4.46
CA LEU A 66 5.41 -3.92 -3.52
C LEU A 66 6.49 -3.07 -4.21
N HIS A 67 7.32 -3.69 -5.05
CA HIS A 67 8.35 -2.97 -5.80
C HIS A 67 7.72 -1.96 -6.77
N PHE A 68 6.70 -2.38 -7.54
CA PHE A 68 5.97 -1.49 -8.44
C PHE A 68 5.34 -0.31 -7.70
N PHE A 69 4.74 -0.56 -6.53
CA PHE A 69 4.16 0.50 -5.72
C PHE A 69 5.21 1.49 -5.21
N LYS A 70 6.35 1.01 -4.70
CA LYS A 70 7.48 1.86 -4.28
C LYS A 70 8.08 2.65 -5.45
N PHE A 71 8.26 2.00 -6.60
CA PHE A 71 8.68 2.66 -7.84
C PHE A 71 7.70 3.77 -8.24
N SER A 72 6.40 3.48 -8.18
CA SER A 72 5.34 4.46 -8.49
C SER A 72 5.35 5.64 -7.51
N LEU A 73 5.63 5.41 -6.22
CA LEU A 73 5.78 6.50 -5.25
C LEU A 73 6.94 7.46 -5.55
N ILE A 74 7.98 6.98 -6.21
CA ILE A 74 9.18 7.78 -6.53
C ILE A 74 9.00 8.50 -7.86
N HIS A 75 8.44 7.84 -8.86
CA HIS A 75 8.47 8.31 -10.24
C HIS A 75 7.13 8.80 -10.79
N ALA A 76 5.99 8.38 -10.24
CA ALA A 76 4.71 8.72 -10.85
C ALA A 76 4.23 10.13 -10.44
N PRO A 77 3.78 10.96 -11.39
CA PRO A 77 3.24 12.28 -11.09
C PRO A 77 1.92 12.15 -10.29
N ASN A 78 1.73 13.01 -9.29
CA ASN A 78 0.54 13.04 -8.43
C ASN A 78 0.32 11.77 -7.57
N PHE A 79 1.36 10.95 -7.37
CA PHE A 79 1.31 9.77 -6.53
C PHE A 79 2.36 9.88 -5.41
N SER A 80 1.96 10.46 -4.28
CA SER A 80 2.85 10.69 -3.14
C SER A 80 2.38 9.95 -1.89
N ILE A 81 3.34 9.54 -1.06
CA ILE A 81 3.07 8.90 0.23
C ILE A 81 2.33 9.90 1.15
N GLY A 82 1.28 9.45 1.83
CA GLY A 82 0.41 10.34 2.61
C GLY A 82 -0.69 11.06 1.82
N SER A 83 -0.77 10.91 0.49
CA SER A 83 -1.87 11.47 -0.32
C SER A 83 -3.15 10.63 -0.19
N PRO A 84 -4.35 11.25 -0.24
CA PRO A 84 -5.62 10.51 -0.29
C PRO A 84 -5.75 9.61 -1.52
N THR A 85 -5.10 9.96 -2.64
CA THR A 85 -5.15 9.20 -3.90
C THR A 85 -4.39 7.88 -3.83
N THR A 86 -3.44 7.73 -2.90
CA THR A 86 -2.62 6.53 -2.75
C THR A 86 -3.23 5.51 -1.79
N LEU A 87 -4.14 5.95 -0.92
CA LEU A 87 -4.81 5.09 0.08
C LEU A 87 -5.54 3.89 -0.55
N PRO A 88 -6.35 4.04 -1.63
CA PRO A 88 -6.93 2.92 -2.37
C PRO A 88 -5.95 1.79 -2.65
N SER A 89 -4.88 2.14 -3.38
CA SER A 89 -3.82 1.21 -3.79
C SER A 89 -3.04 0.65 -2.60
N PHE A 90 -2.79 1.48 -1.59
CA PHE A 90 -2.07 1.10 -0.39
C PHE A 90 -2.77 0.00 0.42
N PHE A 91 -4.07 0.14 0.69
CA PHE A 91 -4.80 -0.89 1.45
C PHE A 91 -5.00 -2.16 0.63
N THR A 92 -5.17 -2.07 -0.69
CA THR A 92 -5.21 -3.25 -1.57
C THR A 92 -3.88 -4.00 -1.52
N LEU A 93 -2.74 -3.28 -1.56
CA LEU A 93 -1.41 -3.87 -1.40
C LEU A 93 -1.22 -4.48 0.00
N LEU A 94 -1.66 -3.81 1.06
CA LEU A 94 -1.59 -4.38 2.41
C LEU A 94 -2.41 -5.68 2.50
N GLN A 95 -3.58 -5.74 1.88
CA GLN A 95 -4.38 -6.95 1.85
C GLN A 95 -3.65 -8.10 1.15
N THR A 96 -2.97 -7.86 0.03
CA THR A 96 -2.18 -8.90 -0.65
C THR A 96 -0.97 -9.31 0.19
N LEU A 97 -0.27 -8.37 0.84
CA LEU A 97 0.85 -8.71 1.73
C LEU A 97 0.41 -9.56 2.92
N PHE A 98 -0.73 -9.24 3.55
CA PHE A 98 -1.27 -10.06 4.64
C PHE A 98 -1.72 -11.45 4.16
N ALA A 99 -2.31 -11.55 2.97
CA ALA A 99 -2.69 -12.83 2.38
C ALA A 99 -1.47 -13.76 2.15
N HIS A 100 -0.30 -13.18 1.89
CA HIS A 100 0.96 -13.90 1.69
C HIS A 100 1.87 -13.91 2.94
N ASN A 101 1.34 -13.59 4.13
CA ASN A 101 2.07 -13.56 5.40
C ASN A 101 3.33 -12.64 5.41
N LYS A 102 3.38 -11.62 4.54
CA LYS A 102 4.45 -10.62 4.48
C LYS A 102 4.22 -9.49 5.49
N TYR A 103 4.13 -9.84 6.77
CA TYR A 103 3.82 -8.89 7.86
C TYR A 103 4.92 -7.86 8.10
N SER A 104 6.19 -8.22 7.89
CA SER A 104 7.33 -7.30 8.00
C SER A 104 7.23 -6.18 6.97
N ASP A 105 7.03 -6.55 5.71
CA ASP A 105 6.92 -5.61 4.59
C ASP A 105 5.71 -4.68 4.77
N ALA A 106 4.57 -5.25 5.17
CA ALA A 106 3.36 -4.50 5.50
C ALA A 106 3.59 -3.52 6.65
N LYS A 107 4.35 -3.91 7.68
CA LYS A 107 4.68 -3.04 8.81
C LYS A 107 5.59 -1.89 8.37
N THR A 108 6.64 -2.17 7.60
CA THR A 108 7.53 -1.14 7.07
C THR A 108 6.76 -0.12 6.24
N LEU A 109 5.91 -0.58 5.31
CA LEU A 109 5.05 0.30 4.52
C LEU A 109 4.10 1.15 5.38
N LEU A 110 3.53 0.58 6.45
CA LEU A 110 2.71 1.34 7.40
C LEU A 110 3.53 2.39 8.15
N VAL A 111 4.74 2.06 8.60
CA VAL A 111 5.65 3.01 9.28
C VAL A 111 6.01 4.17 8.36
N ASP A 112 6.40 3.87 7.11
CA ASP A 112 6.73 4.88 6.11
C ASP A 112 5.54 5.81 5.84
N PHE A 113 4.33 5.24 5.74
CA PHE A 113 3.12 6.02 5.52
C PHE A 113 2.77 6.87 6.75
N ILE A 114 2.88 6.32 7.96
CA ILE A 114 2.61 7.07 9.21
C ILE A 114 3.58 8.25 9.34
N ALA A 115 4.85 8.07 8.99
CA ALA A 115 5.84 9.15 9.02
C ALA A 115 5.49 10.29 8.06
N ALA A 116 4.90 9.97 6.91
CA ALA A 116 4.44 10.95 5.92
C ALA A 116 3.02 11.51 6.18
N ASP A 117 2.23 10.87 7.05
CA ASP A 117 0.80 11.17 7.25
C ASP A 117 0.57 12.39 8.15
N THR A 118 0.91 13.58 7.65
CA THR A 118 0.74 14.86 8.34
C THR A 118 -0.71 15.17 8.72
N ARG A 119 -1.67 14.67 7.92
CA ARG A 119 -3.11 14.94 8.06
C ARG A 119 -3.86 13.81 8.75
N ARG A 120 -3.16 12.77 9.24
CA ARG A 120 -3.75 11.61 9.93
C ARG A 120 -4.81 10.90 9.07
N LEU A 121 -4.65 10.95 7.76
CA LEU A 121 -5.58 10.35 6.78
C LEU A 121 -5.59 8.83 6.91
N LEU A 122 -4.43 8.21 7.13
CA LEU A 122 -4.32 6.77 7.33
C LEU A 122 -5.10 6.35 8.57
N LEU A 123 -4.92 7.05 9.69
CA LEU A 123 -5.66 6.78 10.92
C LEU A 123 -7.18 6.90 10.68
N ARG A 124 -7.61 8.00 10.04
CA ARG A 124 -9.03 8.23 9.74
C ARG A 124 -9.61 7.12 8.89
N ARG A 125 -8.89 6.65 7.87
CA ARG A 125 -9.33 5.53 7.02
C ARG A 125 -9.36 4.21 7.78
N ILE A 126 -8.35 3.91 8.62
CA ILE A 126 -8.34 2.70 9.48
C ILE A 126 -9.58 2.65 10.39
N LEU A 127 -9.97 3.79 10.95
CA LEU A 127 -11.13 3.90 11.85
C LEU A 127 -12.46 3.87 11.09
N HIS A 128 -12.51 4.55 9.94
CA HIS A 128 -13.70 4.72 9.10
C HIS A 128 -13.37 4.31 7.65
N PRO A 129 -13.43 3.00 7.36
CA PRO A 129 -13.20 2.50 6.01
C PRO A 129 -14.24 3.10 5.05
N ALA A 130 -13.78 3.55 3.89
CA ALA A 130 -14.67 4.00 2.83
C ALA A 130 -15.28 2.78 2.11
N ARG A 131 -16.42 2.96 1.44
CA ARG A 131 -17.14 1.85 0.78
C ARG A 131 -16.36 1.24 -0.39
N ASP A 132 -15.48 2.03 -0.99
CA ASP A 132 -14.58 1.70 -2.09
C ASP A 132 -13.28 1.00 -1.65
N MET A 133 -13.07 0.81 -0.34
CA MET A 133 -11.86 0.20 0.21
C MET A 133 -12.07 -1.29 0.55
N PRO A 134 -11.01 -2.12 0.50
CA PRO A 134 -11.11 -3.50 0.93
C PRO A 134 -11.38 -3.57 2.43
N ARG A 135 -12.06 -4.65 2.84
CA ARG A 135 -12.42 -4.86 4.23
C ARG A 135 -11.17 -5.00 5.10
N HIS A 136 -11.13 -4.22 6.17
CA HIS A 136 -10.01 -4.24 7.11
C HIS A 136 -9.94 -5.58 7.84
N SER A 137 -8.77 -6.22 7.79
CA SER A 137 -8.52 -7.50 8.43
C SER A 137 -8.01 -7.30 9.86
N LYS A 138 -8.12 -8.35 10.68
CA LYS A 138 -7.48 -8.41 12.00
C LYS A 138 -5.97 -8.12 11.90
N ALA A 139 -5.32 -8.68 10.88
CA ALA A 139 -3.91 -8.47 10.59
C ALA A 139 -3.57 -6.99 10.37
N LEU A 140 -4.39 -6.26 9.60
CA LEU A 140 -4.20 -4.83 9.40
C LEU A 140 -4.21 -4.08 10.72
N TYR A 141 -5.17 -4.35 11.59
CA TYR A 141 -5.25 -3.67 12.88
C TYR A 141 -4.08 -4.02 13.82
N ASP A 142 -3.74 -5.31 13.94
CA ASP A 142 -2.60 -5.76 14.74
C ASP A 142 -1.29 -5.11 14.27
N THR A 143 -1.04 -5.12 12.95
CA THR A 143 0.17 -4.53 12.36
C THR A 143 0.17 -3.00 12.48
N ALA A 144 -0.97 -2.33 12.31
CA ALA A 144 -1.09 -0.88 12.47
C ALA A 144 -0.79 -0.44 13.91
N ILE A 145 -1.27 -1.17 14.93
CA ILE A 145 -0.93 -0.91 16.34
C ILE A 145 0.59 -0.99 16.52
N GLY A 146 1.22 -2.05 16.03
CA GLY A 146 2.67 -2.21 16.11
C GLY A 146 3.44 -1.12 15.38
N ALA A 147 2.94 -0.63 14.23
CA ALA A 147 3.54 0.45 13.47
C ALA A 147 3.43 1.82 14.18
N TYR A 148 2.27 2.13 14.78
CA TYR A 148 2.09 3.34 15.58
C TYR A 148 2.97 3.33 16.84
N VAL A 149 3.08 2.19 17.52
CA VAL A 149 4.00 2.07 18.67
C VAL A 149 5.45 2.30 18.23
N GLN A 150 5.87 1.69 17.12
CA GLN A 150 7.25 1.85 16.61
C GLN A 150 7.58 3.29 16.21
N THR A 151 6.61 4.05 15.71
CA THR A 151 6.80 5.47 15.35
C THR A 151 6.70 6.42 16.55
N GLY A 152 6.64 5.90 17.79
CA GLY A 152 6.54 6.73 19.00
C GLY A 152 5.15 7.31 19.23
N ASN A 153 4.11 6.71 18.64
CA ASN A 153 2.73 7.19 18.69
C ASN A 153 1.77 6.22 19.42
N PRO A 154 2.02 5.85 20.70
CA PRO A 154 1.20 4.87 21.42
C PRO A 154 -0.26 5.32 21.61
N SER A 155 -0.54 6.62 21.62
CA SER A 155 -1.91 7.14 21.71
C SER A 155 -2.76 6.80 20.49
N PHE A 156 -2.20 6.87 19.28
CA PHE A 156 -2.90 6.44 18.06
C PHE A 156 -3.06 4.93 18.03
N ALA A 157 -2.05 4.20 18.49
CA ALA A 157 -2.15 2.75 18.67
C ALA A 157 -3.31 2.36 19.60
N MET A 158 -3.50 3.08 20.71
CA MET A 158 -4.63 2.90 21.63
C MET A 158 -5.98 3.22 20.97
N ILE A 159 -6.08 4.26 20.13
CA ILE A 159 -7.31 4.57 19.39
C ILE A 159 -7.68 3.42 18.43
N VAL A 160 -6.70 2.88 17.71
CA VAL A 160 -6.88 1.71 16.83
C VAL A 160 -7.31 0.48 17.64
N PHE A 161 -6.68 0.23 18.78
CA PHE A 161 -7.05 -0.86 19.69
C PHE A 161 -8.49 -0.75 20.21
N ARG A 162 -8.93 0.44 20.63
CA ARG A 162 -10.33 0.68 21.02
C ARG A 162 -11.28 0.40 19.87
N ARG A 163 -10.91 0.73 18.63
CA ARG A 163 -11.70 0.40 17.45
C ARG A 163 -11.84 -1.11 17.25
N MET A 164 -10.76 -1.88 17.41
CA MET A 164 -10.83 -3.35 17.37
C MET A 164 -11.82 -3.90 18.40
N LYS A 165 -11.75 -3.43 19.66
CA LYS A 165 -12.67 -3.85 20.72
C LYS A 165 -14.13 -3.57 20.37
N ARG A 166 -14.42 -2.37 19.84
CA ARG A 166 -15.77 -1.99 19.40
C ARG A 166 -16.29 -2.88 18.26
N LEU A 167 -15.40 -3.27 17.35
CA LEU A 167 -15.70 -4.20 16.26
C LEU A 167 -15.69 -5.68 16.68
N ARG A 168 -15.51 -5.99 17.97
CA ARG A 168 -15.38 -7.35 18.52
C ARG A 168 -14.26 -8.17 17.86
N ILE A 169 -13.20 -7.50 17.38
CA ILE A 169 -12.01 -8.15 16.83
C ILE A 169 -11.00 -8.35 17.96
N CYS A 170 -10.65 -9.60 18.26
CA CYS A 170 -9.67 -9.91 19.31
C CYS A 170 -8.24 -9.60 18.84
N PRO A 171 -7.50 -8.67 19.47
CA PRO A 171 -6.09 -8.43 19.15
C PRO A 171 -5.20 -9.63 19.50
N LYS A 172 -4.02 -9.76 18.88
CA LYS A 172 -3.05 -10.78 19.30
C LYS A 172 -2.46 -10.45 20.67
N LEU A 173 -2.06 -11.47 21.43
CA LEU A 173 -1.38 -11.28 22.72
C LEU A 173 -0.13 -10.39 22.58
N ILE A 174 0.68 -10.64 21.56
CA ILE A 174 1.85 -9.80 21.27
C ILE A 174 1.46 -8.34 21.03
N THR A 175 0.36 -8.08 20.31
CA THR A 175 -0.16 -6.72 20.07
C THR A 175 -0.54 -6.04 21.39
N CYS A 176 -1.22 -6.76 22.29
CA CYS A 176 -1.57 -6.25 23.61
C CYS A 176 -0.33 -5.92 24.44
N ASN A 177 0.64 -6.84 24.49
CA ASN A 177 1.88 -6.66 25.26
C ASN A 177 2.70 -5.49 24.73
N THR A 178 2.83 -5.36 23.40
CA THR A 178 3.50 -4.23 22.76
C THR A 178 2.83 -2.90 23.13
N LEU A 179 1.50 -2.84 23.10
CA LEU A 179 0.76 -1.63 23.44
C LEU A 179 0.90 -1.29 24.94
N ILE A 180 0.73 -2.26 25.84
CA ILE A 180 0.86 -2.07 27.28
C ILE A 180 2.25 -1.54 27.63
N ASN A 181 3.31 -2.20 27.12
CA ASN A 181 4.68 -1.76 27.36
C ASN A 181 4.91 -0.34 26.85
N SER A 182 4.40 0.01 25.66
CA SER A 182 4.54 1.35 25.11
C SER A 182 3.82 2.45 25.91
N LEU A 183 2.74 2.11 26.60
CA LEU A 183 1.98 3.05 27.44
C LEU A 183 2.56 3.20 28.83
N ILE A 184 3.24 2.17 29.34
CA ILE A 184 3.95 2.22 30.62
C ILE A 184 5.25 3.03 30.46
N ILE A 185 5.93 2.89 29.32
CA ILE A 185 7.21 3.54 29.02
C ILE A 185 7.01 4.96 28.44
N GLY A 186 5.91 5.20 27.72
CA GLY A 186 5.62 6.50 27.13
C GLY A 186 5.31 7.59 28.17
N PRO A 187 5.53 8.88 27.85
CA PRO A 187 5.25 9.97 28.79
C PRO A 187 3.79 9.92 29.24
N ARG A 188 3.57 9.99 30.55
CA ARG A 188 2.24 10.12 31.14
C ARG A 188 1.65 11.44 30.64
N PHE A 189 0.51 11.37 29.97
CA PHE A 189 -0.29 12.53 29.59
C PHE A 189 -0.87 13.21 30.82
#